data_AF-A0A927AEP6-F1
#
_entry.id   AF-A0A927AEP6-F1
#
_cell.length_a   1.000
_cell.length_b   1.000
_cell.length_c   1.000
_cell.angle_alpha   90.00
_cell.angle_beta   90.00
_cell.angle_gamma   90.00
#
_symmetry.space_group_name_H-M   'P 1'
#
loop_
_entity.id
_entity.type
_entity.pdbx_description
1 polymer ?
#
loop_
_entity_poly.entity_id
_entity_poly.type
_entity_poly.pdbx_seq_one_letter_code
_entity_poly.pdbx_strand_id
1 'polypeptide(L)'
;MPFTTTPSTSDLDSAIHAFQTFVDRIPKTASVVVIHDSDADGVTAGVVWQRAFERAGFEHVTRVIPDRERNAWTPANRERITAAKPDFLFVMDLGSQAEPILAGVPTCFIDHHYPEGAPAGDTLITAYTWNPIPNTSWLVWHLCQHVADVSDLDWIAAIGTLSDLGEKAPFELLTDAKRKYTAKYLKEATALINASRRAAHYRPEIAAIALLTHSDPKSLVNSQSADVEQLRHD
;
A
#
# COMPACT_ATOMS: atom_id res chain seq x y z
N MET A 1 26.54 23.25 -0.05
CA MET A 1 25.99 22.71 1.20
C MET A 1 25.55 21.29 0.90
N PRO A 2 26.12 20.26 1.54
CA PRO A 2 25.68 18.90 1.28
C PRO A 2 24.27 18.73 1.83
N PHE A 3 23.41 18.07 1.04
CA PHE A 3 22.04 17.75 1.37
C PHE A 3 21.97 17.12 2.77
N THR A 4 21.21 17.73 3.68
CA THR A 4 20.90 17.14 4.97
C THR A 4 20.17 15.83 4.73
N THR A 5 20.81 14.76 5.15
CA THR A 5 20.35 13.37 5.14
C THR A 5 18.89 13.28 5.58
N THR A 6 18.02 12.83 4.67
CA THR A 6 16.69 12.28 4.99
C THR A 6 16.87 11.27 6.13
N PRO A 7 16.00 11.23 7.16
CA PRO A 7 16.10 10.21 8.19
C PRO A 7 16.02 8.84 7.51
N SER A 8 17.08 8.03 7.59
CA SER A 8 17.02 6.67 7.09
C SER A 8 16.17 5.88 8.08
N THR A 9 14.96 5.51 7.68
CA THR A 9 14.23 4.44 8.37
C THR A 9 15.05 3.17 8.18
N SER A 10 15.98 2.87 9.10
CA SER A 10 16.95 1.78 8.99
C SER A 10 16.39 0.43 9.46
N ASP A 11 15.24 0.47 10.14
CA ASP A 11 14.56 -0.65 10.76
C ASP A 11 13.07 -0.32 10.98
N LEU A 12 12.32 -1.31 11.47
CA LEU A 12 10.89 -1.16 11.69
C LEU A 12 10.55 -0.09 12.73
N ASP A 13 11.33 0.02 13.81
CA ASP A 13 11.06 0.97 14.88
C ASP A 13 11.21 2.42 14.40
N SER A 14 12.27 2.71 13.64
CA SER A 14 12.46 4.03 13.02
C SER A 14 11.41 4.33 11.95
N ALA A 15 10.94 3.32 11.21
CA ALA A 15 9.82 3.47 10.27
C ALA A 15 8.50 3.79 10.99
N ILE A 16 8.18 3.07 12.07
CA ILE A 16 6.99 3.34 12.91
C ILE A 16 7.05 4.77 13.45
N HIS A 17 8.21 5.18 13.98
CA HIS A 17 8.37 6.53 14.51
C HIS A 17 8.16 7.61 13.45
N ALA A 18 8.75 7.44 12.25
CA ALA A 18 8.57 8.37 11.14
C ALA A 18 7.10 8.43 10.69
N PHE A 19 6.43 7.28 10.60
CA PHE A 19 5.02 7.20 10.22
C PHE A 19 4.11 7.88 11.24
N GLN A 20 4.28 7.59 12.53
CA GLN A 20 3.51 8.24 13.60
C GLN A 20 3.73 9.75 13.59
N THR A 21 4.98 10.20 13.45
CA THR A 21 5.30 11.63 13.35
C THR A 21 4.58 12.32 12.19
N PHE A 22 4.42 11.64 11.05
CA PHE A 22 3.65 12.14 9.92
C PHE A 22 2.14 12.13 10.22
N VAL A 23 1.60 11.01 10.71
CA VAL A 23 0.17 10.80 10.97
C VAL A 23 -0.38 11.70 12.07
N ASP A 24 0.40 11.95 13.13
CA ASP A 24 -0.01 12.80 14.27
C ASP A 24 -0.27 14.25 13.87
N ARG A 25 0.22 14.68 12.70
CA ARG A 25 -0.02 16.00 12.13
C ARG A 25 -1.34 16.11 11.37
N ILE A 26 -2.01 14.99 11.08
CA ILE A 26 -3.17 14.94 10.18
C ILE A 26 -4.47 15.12 10.99
N PRO A 27 -5.21 16.22 10.80
CA PRO A 27 -6.54 16.36 11.38
C PRO A 27 -7.50 15.27 10.87
N LYS A 28 -8.42 14.79 11.70
CA LYS A 28 -9.40 13.77 11.30
C LYS A 28 -10.33 14.21 10.16
N THR A 29 -10.56 15.51 10.03
CA THR A 29 -11.35 16.14 8.96
C THR A 29 -10.55 16.39 7.67
N ALA A 30 -9.24 16.13 7.66
CA ALA A 30 -8.41 16.39 6.48
C ALA A 30 -8.68 15.36 5.38
N SER A 31 -8.56 15.80 4.12
CA SER A 31 -8.57 14.93 2.95
C SER A 31 -7.25 14.18 2.86
N VAL A 32 -7.28 12.89 3.20
CA VAL A 32 -6.12 12.01 3.15
C VAL A 32 -6.22 11.13 1.92
N VAL A 33 -5.25 11.25 1.02
CA VAL A 33 -5.22 10.52 -0.25
C VAL A 33 -4.01 9.61 -0.29
N VAL A 34 -4.17 8.41 -0.83
CA VAL A 34 -3.06 7.54 -1.19
C VAL A 34 -3.07 7.29 -2.69
N ILE A 35 -1.90 7.38 -3.34
CA ILE A 35 -1.66 6.71 -4.61
C ILE A 35 -0.74 5.53 -4.36
N HIS A 36 -1.09 4.36 -4.89
CA HIS A 36 -0.33 3.14 -4.68
C HIS A 36 -0.16 2.37 -6.00
N ASP A 37 0.80 1.46 -6.04
CA ASP A 37 0.92 0.58 -7.20
C ASP A 37 -0.34 -0.28 -7.43
N SER A 38 -0.59 -0.60 -8.69
CA SER A 38 -1.66 -1.45 -9.19
C SER A 38 -1.39 -2.95 -9.15
N ASP A 39 -0.19 -3.40 -8.81
CA ASP A 39 0.03 -4.84 -8.55
C ASP A 39 -0.42 -5.23 -7.14
N ALA A 40 -0.32 -6.52 -6.83
CA ALA A 40 -0.86 -7.03 -5.57
C ALA A 40 -0.13 -6.46 -4.34
N ASP A 41 1.14 -6.02 -4.42
CA ASP A 41 1.80 -5.41 -3.28
C ASP A 41 1.21 -4.02 -2.98
N GLY A 42 1.26 -3.12 -3.95
CA GLY A 42 0.65 -1.78 -3.82
C GLY A 42 -0.86 -1.82 -3.52
N VAL A 43 -1.65 -2.66 -4.18
CA VAL A 43 -3.11 -2.77 -3.93
C VAL A 43 -3.40 -3.21 -2.51
N THR A 44 -2.68 -4.23 -2.01
CA THR A 44 -2.90 -4.71 -0.64
C THR A 44 -2.43 -3.67 0.40
N ALA A 45 -1.33 -2.97 0.14
CA ALA A 45 -0.88 -1.84 0.95
C ALA A 45 -1.95 -0.73 1.04
N GLY A 46 -2.50 -0.31 -0.11
CA GLY A 46 -3.55 0.71 -0.16
C GLY A 46 -4.84 0.30 0.55
N VAL A 47 -5.23 -0.97 0.50
CA VAL A 47 -6.42 -1.49 1.22
C VAL A 47 -6.19 -1.50 2.73
N VAL A 48 -5.03 -1.99 3.19
CA VAL A 48 -4.68 -1.99 4.62
C VAL A 48 -4.65 -0.57 5.16
N TRP A 49 -4.01 0.35 4.43
CA TRP A 49 -3.97 1.76 4.77
C TRP A 49 -5.37 2.37 4.88
N GLN A 50 -6.24 2.15 3.88
CA GLN A 50 -7.59 2.70 3.89
C GLN A 50 -8.36 2.22 5.13
N ARG A 51 -8.35 0.91 5.39
CA ARG A 51 -9.07 0.35 6.54
C ARG A 51 -8.53 0.88 7.86
N ALA A 52 -7.23 1.05 8.00
CA ALA A 52 -6.62 1.60 9.20
C ALA A 52 -7.08 3.05 9.46
N PHE A 53 -7.07 3.88 8.43
CA PHE A 53 -7.44 5.29 8.55
C PHE A 53 -8.95 5.47 8.79
N GLU A 54 -9.79 4.71 8.08
CA GLU A 54 -11.23 4.68 8.34
C GLU A 54 -11.54 4.26 9.78
N ARG A 55 -10.90 3.20 10.28
CA ARG A 55 -11.06 2.73 11.68
C ARG A 55 -10.56 3.74 12.70
N ALA A 56 -9.53 4.50 12.36
CA ALA A 56 -9.01 5.59 13.19
C ALA A 56 -9.86 6.87 13.13
N GLY A 57 -10.99 6.87 12.40
CA GLY A 57 -11.94 7.96 12.35
C GLY A 57 -11.57 9.12 11.42
N PHE A 58 -10.70 8.91 10.42
CA PHE A 58 -10.50 9.90 9.36
C PHE A 58 -11.75 9.98 8.47
N GLU A 59 -12.26 11.19 8.25
CA GLU A 59 -13.54 11.40 7.56
C GLU A 59 -13.44 11.31 6.03
N HIS A 60 -12.26 11.58 5.49
CA HIS A 60 -12.00 11.68 4.05
C HIS A 60 -10.77 10.87 3.66
N VAL A 61 -10.98 9.59 3.36
CA VAL A 61 -9.94 8.63 3.00
C VAL A 61 -10.14 8.19 1.55
N THR A 62 -9.18 8.48 0.67
CA THR A 62 -9.32 8.20 -0.77
C THR A 62 -8.12 7.44 -1.32
N ARG A 63 -8.36 6.34 -2.04
CA ARG A 63 -7.36 5.73 -2.91
C ARG A 63 -7.45 6.32 -4.31
N VAL A 64 -6.28 6.59 -4.89
CA VAL A 64 -6.10 6.95 -6.28
C VAL A 64 -5.34 5.82 -6.95
N ILE A 65 -5.88 5.36 -8.07
CA ILE A 65 -5.28 4.33 -8.90
C ILE A 65 -4.45 5.00 -10.00
N PRO A 66 -3.15 4.67 -10.13
CA PRO A 66 -2.34 5.16 -11.24
C PRO A 66 -2.85 4.59 -12.57
N ASP A 67 -2.44 5.18 -13.69
CA ASP A 67 -2.55 4.51 -14.99
C ASP A 67 -1.54 3.35 -15.13
N ARG A 68 -1.59 2.66 -16.27
CA ARG A 68 -0.72 1.52 -16.58
C ARG A 68 0.78 1.83 -16.52
N GLU A 69 1.17 3.11 -16.59
CA GLU A 69 2.58 3.51 -16.46
C GLU A 69 3.08 3.39 -15.01
N ARG A 70 2.17 3.32 -14.02
CA ARG A 70 2.50 3.12 -12.59
C ARG A 70 3.57 4.09 -12.09
N ASN A 71 3.39 5.36 -12.44
CA ASN A 71 4.32 6.41 -12.06
C ASN A 71 3.54 7.63 -11.56
N ALA A 72 3.70 7.96 -10.28
CA ALA A 72 2.96 9.05 -9.65
C ALA A 72 3.29 10.44 -10.22
N TRP A 73 4.44 10.59 -10.89
CA TRP A 73 4.92 11.86 -11.46
C TRP A 73 4.42 12.13 -12.88
N THR A 74 3.73 11.18 -13.53
CA THR A 74 3.15 11.45 -14.85
C THR A 74 2.09 12.57 -14.76
N PRO A 75 1.94 13.41 -15.79
CA PRO A 75 0.91 14.46 -15.77
C PRO A 75 -0.50 13.91 -15.50
N ALA A 76 -0.82 12.74 -16.06
CA ALA A 76 -2.13 12.11 -15.89
C ALA A 76 -2.36 11.64 -14.44
N ASN A 77 -1.36 11.04 -13.79
CA ASN A 77 -1.49 10.62 -12.39
C ASN A 77 -1.50 11.82 -11.43
N ARG A 78 -0.71 12.86 -11.70
CA ARG A 78 -0.79 14.14 -10.97
C ARG A 78 -2.18 14.77 -11.05
N GLU A 79 -2.82 14.75 -12.22
CA GLU A 79 -4.18 15.24 -12.40
C GLU A 79 -5.19 14.43 -11.57
N ARG A 80 -5.08 13.09 -11.57
CA ARG A 80 -5.91 12.20 -10.74
C ARG A 80 -5.77 12.50 -9.25
N ILE A 81 -4.53 12.67 -8.77
CA ILE A 81 -4.26 13.01 -7.36
C ILE A 81 -4.80 14.42 -7.04
N THR A 82 -4.58 15.39 -7.93
CA THR A 82 -5.09 16.76 -7.76
C THR A 82 -6.62 16.78 -7.67
N ALA A 83 -7.30 15.98 -8.49
CA ALA A 83 -8.75 15.86 -8.49
C ALA A 83 -9.31 15.29 -7.17
N ALA A 84 -8.53 14.46 -6.47
CA ALA A 84 -8.84 13.96 -5.14
C ALA A 84 -8.63 14.99 -4.01
N LYS A 85 -8.04 16.16 -4.32
CA LYS A 85 -7.84 17.30 -3.40
C LYS A 85 -7.21 16.90 -2.06
N PRO A 86 -5.99 16.33 -2.05
CA PRO A 86 -5.32 15.96 -0.80
C PRO A 86 -4.93 17.18 0.02
N ASP A 87 -5.23 17.11 1.32
CA ASP A 87 -4.51 17.89 2.34
C ASP A 87 -3.22 17.17 2.74
N PHE A 88 -3.23 15.83 2.71
CA PHE A 88 -2.07 14.97 2.95
C PHE A 88 -2.06 13.83 1.92
N LEU A 89 -0.86 13.50 1.42
CA LEU A 89 -0.65 12.47 0.41
C LEU A 89 0.20 11.32 0.96
N PHE A 90 -0.20 10.10 0.64
CA PHE A 90 0.61 8.91 0.76
C PHE A 90 0.97 8.38 -0.62
N VAL A 91 2.19 7.89 -0.79
CA VAL A 91 2.68 7.25 -2.01
C VAL A 91 3.24 5.92 -1.61
N MET A 92 2.70 4.83 -2.17
CA MET A 92 3.06 3.48 -1.78
C MET A 92 3.50 2.67 -3.00
N ASP A 93 4.66 2.04 -2.91
CA ASP A 93 5.12 1.05 -3.89
C ASP A 93 5.37 1.60 -5.32
N LEU A 94 5.63 2.91 -5.43
CA LEU A 94 5.78 3.63 -6.72
C LEU A 94 7.16 4.29 -6.88
N GLY A 95 8.08 4.01 -5.97
CA GLY A 95 9.35 4.68 -5.79
C GLY A 95 9.25 6.01 -5.05
N SER A 96 10.39 6.68 -4.95
CA SER A 96 10.50 8.03 -4.40
C SER A 96 11.47 8.85 -5.24
N GLN A 97 11.17 10.13 -5.46
CA GLN A 97 12.01 11.07 -6.22
C GLN A 97 12.19 12.39 -5.46
N ALA A 98 13.22 13.16 -5.82
CA ALA A 98 13.44 14.48 -5.22
C ALA A 98 12.39 15.53 -5.66
N GLU A 99 11.73 15.32 -6.80
CA GLU A 99 10.65 16.19 -7.28
C GLU A 99 9.34 15.89 -6.50
N PRO A 100 8.65 16.89 -5.95
CA PRO A 100 7.35 16.66 -5.32
C PRO A 100 6.29 16.27 -6.34
N ILE A 101 5.35 15.40 -5.95
CA ILE A 101 4.21 15.07 -6.82
C ILE A 101 3.28 16.27 -6.94
N LEU A 102 2.90 16.88 -5.80
CA LEU A 102 2.14 18.12 -5.71
C LEU A 102 2.87 19.12 -4.83
N ALA A 103 3.04 20.35 -5.32
CA ALA A 103 3.68 21.40 -4.54
C ALA A 103 2.82 21.80 -3.34
N GLY A 104 3.41 21.83 -2.15
CA GLY A 104 2.75 22.31 -0.92
C GLY A 104 1.84 21.29 -0.23
N VAL A 105 1.69 20.07 -0.76
CA VAL A 105 0.97 18.98 -0.09
C VAL A 105 1.97 18.09 0.65
N PRO A 106 1.94 18.02 1.99
CA PRO A 106 2.81 17.11 2.73
C PRO A 106 2.61 15.67 2.29
N THR A 107 3.72 15.01 1.90
CA THR A 107 3.69 13.66 1.35
C THR A 107 4.49 12.67 2.20
N CYS A 108 3.94 11.48 2.41
CA CYS A 108 4.63 10.34 3.00
C CYS A 108 4.81 9.23 1.96
N PHE A 109 6.06 8.98 1.59
CA PHE A 109 6.45 7.89 0.71
C PHE A 109 6.74 6.64 1.55
N ILE A 110 6.15 5.50 1.21
CA ILE A 110 6.37 4.20 1.86
C ILE A 110 6.74 3.19 0.80
N ASP A 111 7.97 2.69 0.82
CA ASP A 111 8.49 1.91 -0.28
C ASP A 111 9.62 0.94 0.12
N HIS A 112 9.96 0.05 -0.78
CA HIS A 112 11.09 -0.88 -0.71
C HIS A 112 12.02 -0.82 -1.94
N HIS A 113 11.64 -0.10 -3.00
CA HIS A 113 12.46 0.15 -4.19
C HIS A 113 13.68 1.04 -3.88
N TYR A 114 14.63 1.09 -4.82
CA TYR A 114 15.76 2.01 -4.73
C TYR A 114 15.26 3.46 -4.65
N PRO A 115 15.60 4.23 -3.59
CA PRO A 115 15.15 5.61 -3.47
C PRO A 115 15.94 6.53 -4.39
N GLU A 116 15.27 7.26 -5.28
CA GLU A 116 15.90 8.29 -6.13
C GLU A 116 15.91 9.67 -5.46
N GLY A 117 15.30 9.78 -4.28
CA GLY A 117 15.28 10.98 -3.44
C GLY A 117 13.97 11.11 -2.67
N ALA A 118 13.84 12.22 -1.95
CA ALA A 118 12.59 12.67 -1.35
C ALA A 118 12.54 14.20 -1.41
N PRO A 119 11.37 14.82 -1.67
CA PRO A 119 11.25 16.26 -1.65
C PRO A 119 11.54 16.82 -0.25
N ALA A 120 12.10 18.02 -0.19
CA ALA A 120 12.39 18.64 1.10
C ALA A 120 11.11 18.90 1.90
N GLY A 121 11.04 18.40 3.13
CA GLY A 121 9.88 18.54 4.02
C GLY A 121 8.88 17.37 3.97
N ASP A 122 9.03 16.47 3.00
CA ASP A 122 8.27 15.23 2.92
C ASP A 122 8.93 14.12 3.77
N THR A 123 8.14 13.08 4.06
CA THR A 123 8.61 11.91 4.82
C THR A 123 8.87 10.76 3.88
N LEU A 124 10.07 10.17 3.94
CA LEU A 124 10.41 8.94 3.24
C LEU A 124 10.60 7.81 4.26
N ILE A 125 9.78 6.77 4.13
CA ILE A 125 9.91 5.49 4.81
C ILE A 125 10.33 4.49 3.74
N THR A 126 11.59 4.07 3.77
CA THR A 126 12.11 3.07 2.83
C THR A 126 12.77 1.92 3.55
N ALA A 127 12.43 0.70 3.13
CA ALA A 127 13.06 -0.51 3.64
C ALA A 127 14.17 -1.06 2.72
N TYR A 128 14.53 -0.31 1.67
CA TYR A 128 15.51 -0.74 0.65
C TYR A 128 16.83 -1.27 1.23
N THR A 129 17.28 -0.73 2.37
CA THR A 129 18.53 -1.13 3.03
C THR A 129 18.35 -2.14 4.16
N TRP A 130 17.15 -2.64 4.40
CA TRP A 130 16.88 -3.60 5.47
C TRP A 130 17.34 -5.00 5.08
N ASN A 131 17.47 -5.89 6.06
CA ASN A 131 17.80 -7.28 5.81
C ASN A 131 17.02 -8.21 6.76
N PRO A 132 16.06 -9.00 6.25
CA PRO A 132 15.56 -9.02 4.87
C PRO A 132 14.83 -7.72 4.48
N ILE A 133 14.74 -7.42 3.18
CA ILE A 133 13.94 -6.29 2.65
C ILE A 133 12.45 -6.72 2.61
N PRO A 134 11.55 -6.11 3.39
CA PRO A 134 10.11 -6.35 3.28
C PRO A 134 9.53 -5.67 2.04
N ASN A 135 8.41 -6.22 1.56
CA ASN A 135 7.56 -5.59 0.55
C ASN A 135 6.70 -4.48 1.17
N THR A 136 6.10 -3.61 0.34
CA THR A 136 5.37 -2.42 0.79
C THR A 136 4.13 -2.75 1.63
N SER A 137 3.37 -3.79 1.25
CA SER A 137 2.18 -4.23 1.99
C SER A 137 2.50 -4.74 3.39
N TRP A 138 3.64 -5.42 3.55
CA TRP A 138 4.14 -5.84 4.86
C TRP A 138 4.47 -4.62 5.73
N LEU A 139 5.18 -3.64 5.17
CA LEU A 139 5.53 -2.40 5.87
C LEU A 139 4.29 -1.67 6.33
N VAL A 140 3.36 -1.41 5.41
CA VAL A 140 2.13 -0.65 5.68
C VAL A 140 1.28 -1.35 6.74
N TRP A 141 1.19 -2.68 6.73
CA TRP A 141 0.46 -3.41 7.77
C TRP A 141 1.08 -3.25 9.16
N HIS A 142 2.41 -3.31 9.29
CA HIS A 142 3.06 -3.03 10.57
C HIS A 142 2.89 -1.57 11.02
N LEU A 143 3.05 -0.62 10.10
CA LEU A 143 2.85 0.80 10.40
C LEU A 143 1.42 1.10 10.85
N CYS A 144 0.42 0.52 10.17
CA CYS A 144 -0.99 0.76 10.44
C CYS A 144 -1.49 0.17 11.77
N GLN A 145 -0.79 -0.81 12.35
CA GLN A 145 -1.10 -1.30 13.71
C GLN A 145 -0.98 -0.21 14.78
N HIS A 146 -0.23 0.86 14.49
CA HIS A 146 -0.09 2.03 15.37
C HIS A 146 -1.15 3.12 15.11
N VAL A 147 -2.04 2.90 14.15
CA VAL A 147 -3.13 3.83 13.78
C VAL A 147 -4.48 3.26 14.22
N ALA A 148 -4.70 1.97 14.00
CA ALA A 148 -5.89 1.24 14.42
C ALA A 148 -5.58 -0.26 14.55
N ASP A 149 -6.48 -1.02 15.17
CA ASP A 149 -6.42 -2.47 15.11
C ASP A 149 -6.67 -2.93 13.66
N VAL A 150 -5.65 -3.57 13.07
CA VAL A 150 -5.65 -4.15 11.72
C VAL A 150 -5.19 -5.62 11.74
N SER A 151 -5.29 -6.26 12.90
CA SER A 151 -4.86 -7.66 13.09
C SER A 151 -5.64 -8.67 12.24
N ASP A 152 -6.86 -8.31 11.82
CA ASP A 152 -7.71 -9.06 10.91
C ASP A 152 -7.33 -8.88 9.42
N LEU A 153 -6.44 -7.95 9.10
CA LEU A 153 -5.96 -7.67 7.73
C LEU A 153 -4.61 -8.35 7.42
N ASP A 154 -4.12 -9.19 8.34
CA ASP A 154 -2.88 -9.97 8.19
C ASP A 154 -2.84 -10.79 6.89
N TRP A 155 -3.97 -11.34 6.46
CA TRP A 155 -4.07 -12.09 5.20
C TRP A 155 -3.93 -11.20 3.95
N ILE A 156 -4.37 -9.94 4.02
CA ILE A 156 -4.22 -8.97 2.92
C ILE A 156 -2.74 -8.61 2.78
N ALA A 157 -2.07 -8.33 3.89
CA ALA A 157 -0.63 -8.10 3.91
C ALA A 157 0.17 -9.32 3.40
N ALA A 158 -0.24 -10.53 3.80
CA ALA A 158 0.37 -11.77 3.33
C ALA A 158 0.19 -12.01 1.83
N ILE A 159 -0.90 -11.55 1.21
CA ILE A 159 -1.09 -11.60 -0.25
C ILE A 159 -0.03 -10.76 -0.95
N GLY A 160 0.22 -9.54 -0.48
CA GLY A 160 1.27 -8.65 -1.00
C GLY A 160 2.66 -9.30 -0.87
N THR A 161 2.98 -9.80 0.33
CA THR A 161 4.26 -10.50 0.58
C THR A 161 4.44 -11.73 -0.31
N LEU A 162 3.37 -12.52 -0.50
CA LEU A 162 3.42 -13.69 -1.37
C LEU A 162 3.59 -13.32 -2.85
N SER A 163 3.00 -12.19 -3.29
CA SER A 163 3.13 -11.70 -4.66
C SER A 163 4.54 -11.23 -4.98
N ASP A 164 5.13 -10.45 -4.07
CA ASP A 164 6.40 -9.77 -4.32
C ASP A 164 7.62 -10.67 -4.01
N LEU A 165 7.59 -11.35 -2.87
CA LEU A 165 8.73 -12.11 -2.34
C LEU A 165 8.57 -13.63 -2.48
N GLY A 166 7.39 -14.10 -2.89
CA GLY A 166 7.11 -15.50 -3.12
C GLY A 166 6.97 -16.35 -1.85
N GLU A 167 6.81 -17.66 -2.04
CA GLU A 167 6.45 -18.57 -0.95
C GLU A 167 7.51 -18.72 0.15
N LYS A 168 8.77 -18.38 -0.15
CA LYS A 168 9.88 -18.55 0.79
C LYS A 168 10.26 -17.25 1.50
N ALA A 169 9.43 -16.21 1.40
CA ALA A 169 9.67 -14.95 2.06
C ALA A 169 9.96 -15.17 3.57
N PRO A 170 11.04 -14.60 4.12
CA PRO A 170 11.54 -14.90 5.46
C PRO A 170 10.79 -14.15 6.58
N PHE A 171 9.49 -13.85 6.37
CA PHE A 171 8.68 -13.08 7.31
C PHE A 171 7.70 -13.97 8.05
N GLU A 172 7.66 -13.84 9.38
CA GLU A 172 6.75 -14.60 10.25
C GLU A 172 5.29 -14.42 9.84
N LEU A 173 4.90 -13.22 9.39
CA LEU A 173 3.58 -12.91 8.82
C LEU A 173 3.14 -13.98 7.81
N LEU A 174 3.99 -14.35 6.85
CA LEU A 174 3.62 -15.30 5.80
C LEU A 174 3.48 -16.72 6.36
N THR A 175 4.33 -17.10 7.32
CA THR A 175 4.25 -18.41 8.00
C THR A 175 2.95 -18.51 8.80
N ASP A 176 2.60 -17.46 9.52
CA ASP A 176 1.41 -17.38 10.34
C ASP A 176 0.13 -17.34 9.51
N ALA A 177 0.11 -16.52 8.46
CA ALA A 177 -1.00 -16.46 7.53
C ALA A 177 -1.24 -17.82 6.84
N LYS A 178 -0.18 -18.53 6.41
CA LYS A 178 -0.32 -19.88 5.81
C LYS A 178 -0.92 -20.90 6.78
N ARG A 179 -0.55 -20.81 8.06
CA ARG A 179 -1.10 -21.67 9.12
C ARG A 179 -2.57 -21.33 9.40
N LYS A 180 -2.91 -20.04 9.47
CA LYS A 180 -4.25 -19.54 9.81
C LYS A 180 -5.24 -19.72 8.66
N TYR A 181 -4.84 -19.43 7.43
CA TYR A 181 -5.73 -19.33 6.28
C TYR A 181 -5.54 -20.40 5.20
N THR A 182 -4.58 -21.31 5.40
CA THR A 182 -4.13 -22.31 4.41
C THR A 182 -3.37 -21.69 3.24
N ALA A 183 -2.17 -22.23 2.96
CA ALA A 183 -1.32 -21.79 1.85
C ALA A 183 -2.03 -21.83 0.48
N LYS A 184 -2.95 -22.78 0.27
CA LYS A 184 -3.75 -22.88 -0.96
C LYS A 184 -4.55 -21.59 -1.21
N TYR A 185 -5.36 -21.16 -0.25
CA TYR A 185 -6.25 -20.00 -0.44
C TYR A 185 -5.48 -18.70 -0.56
N LEU A 186 -4.35 -18.55 0.15
CA LEU A 186 -3.48 -17.39 -0.04
C LEU A 186 -2.91 -17.32 -1.46
N LYS A 187 -2.42 -18.43 -2.01
CA LYS A 187 -1.90 -18.47 -3.39
C LYS A 187 -2.98 -18.15 -4.43
N GLU A 188 -4.15 -18.76 -4.27
CA GLU A 188 -5.29 -18.52 -5.19
C GLU A 188 -5.77 -17.07 -5.10
N ALA A 189 -5.85 -16.50 -3.89
CA ALA A 189 -6.16 -15.09 -3.68
C ALA A 189 -5.10 -14.17 -4.30
N THR A 190 -3.80 -14.44 -4.10
CA THR A 190 -2.71 -13.67 -4.73
C THR A 190 -2.81 -13.69 -6.26
N ALA A 191 -3.07 -14.86 -6.85
CA ALA A 191 -3.24 -14.97 -8.30
C ALA A 191 -4.41 -14.13 -8.82
N LEU A 192 -5.55 -14.16 -8.10
CA LEU A 192 -6.77 -13.41 -8.41
C LEU A 192 -6.56 -11.90 -8.32
N ILE A 193 -5.99 -11.41 -7.21
CA ILE A 193 -5.72 -9.98 -7.00
C ILE A 193 -4.76 -9.44 -8.06
N ASN A 194 -3.70 -10.20 -8.37
CA ASN A 194 -2.71 -9.80 -9.36
C ASN A 194 -3.22 -9.90 -10.81
N ALA A 195 -4.38 -10.53 -11.06
CA ALA A 195 -4.99 -10.60 -12.40
C ALA A 195 -5.43 -9.22 -12.90
N SER A 196 -5.95 -8.37 -12.00
CA SER A 196 -6.43 -7.02 -12.32
C SER A 196 -5.41 -6.11 -13.02
N ARG A 197 -4.12 -6.30 -12.73
CA ARG A 197 -3.02 -5.59 -13.39
C ARG A 197 -2.85 -6.02 -14.86
N ARG A 198 -3.09 -7.29 -15.16
CA ARG A 198 -2.88 -7.91 -16.48
C ARG A 198 -4.11 -7.83 -17.38
N ALA A 199 -5.28 -7.56 -16.80
CA ALA A 199 -6.55 -7.37 -17.48
C ALA A 199 -6.42 -6.54 -18.76
N ALA A 200 -7.10 -6.93 -19.84
CA ALA A 200 -7.17 -6.12 -21.06
C ALA A 200 -7.74 -4.72 -20.80
N HIS A 201 -8.75 -4.66 -19.93
CA HIS A 201 -9.28 -3.42 -19.37
C HIS A 201 -8.66 -3.17 -18.00
N TYR A 202 -7.73 -2.22 -17.93
CA TYR A 202 -6.99 -1.93 -16.71
C TYR A 202 -7.91 -1.39 -15.61
N ARG A 203 -8.18 -2.21 -14.59
CA ARG A 203 -9.10 -1.91 -13.48
C ARG A 203 -8.60 -2.49 -12.15
N PRO A 204 -7.42 -2.08 -11.66
CA PRO A 204 -6.87 -2.61 -10.41
C PRO A 204 -7.74 -2.28 -9.18
N GLU A 205 -8.62 -1.27 -9.26
CA GLU A 205 -9.61 -0.99 -8.20
C GLU A 205 -10.53 -2.18 -7.89
N ILE A 206 -10.78 -3.06 -8.86
CA ILE A 206 -11.61 -4.25 -8.64
C ILE A 206 -10.97 -5.19 -7.62
N ALA A 207 -9.64 -5.33 -7.67
CA ALA A 207 -8.92 -6.12 -6.68
C ALA A 207 -9.04 -5.49 -5.28
N ALA A 208 -9.00 -4.16 -5.18
CA ALA A 208 -9.20 -3.47 -3.91
C ALA A 208 -10.63 -3.66 -3.37
N ILE A 209 -11.66 -3.57 -4.22
CA ILE A 209 -13.06 -3.86 -3.86
C ILE A 209 -13.21 -5.29 -3.34
N ALA A 210 -12.61 -6.26 -4.04
CA ALA A 210 -12.65 -7.67 -3.64
C ALA A 210 -11.99 -7.88 -2.26
N LEU A 211 -10.83 -7.25 -1.99
CA LEU A 211 -10.18 -7.30 -0.68
C LEU A 211 -11.01 -6.62 0.42
N LEU A 212 -11.69 -5.51 0.10
CA LEU A 212 -12.53 -4.78 1.06
C LEU A 212 -13.85 -5.49 1.40
N THR A 213 -14.33 -6.40 0.56
CA THR A 213 -15.66 -7.03 0.74
C THR A 213 -15.60 -8.42 1.35
N HIS A 214 -14.41 -8.96 1.54
CA HIS A 214 -14.18 -10.30 2.07
C HIS A 214 -13.38 -10.25 3.37
N SER A 215 -13.62 -11.22 4.27
CA SER A 215 -12.99 -11.26 5.59
C SER A 215 -11.72 -12.10 5.63
N ASP A 216 -11.53 -12.98 4.64
CA ASP A 216 -10.43 -13.94 4.59
C ASP A 216 -10.24 -14.47 3.15
N PRO A 217 -9.08 -15.07 2.80
CA PRO A 217 -8.80 -15.48 1.43
C PRO A 217 -9.69 -16.64 0.95
N LYS A 218 -10.23 -17.46 1.85
CA LYS A 218 -11.14 -18.55 1.46
C LYS A 218 -12.49 -17.98 1.00
N SER A 219 -13.02 -17.00 1.71
CA SER A 219 -14.24 -16.30 1.34
C SER A 219 -14.09 -15.58 0.00
N LEU A 220 -12.96 -14.90 -0.21
CA LEU A 220 -12.61 -14.24 -1.47
C LEU A 220 -12.55 -15.23 -2.64
N VAL A 221 -11.74 -16.29 -2.51
CA VAL A 221 -11.50 -17.25 -3.59
C VAL A 221 -12.76 -17.99 -4.02
N ASN A 222 -13.66 -18.30 -3.09
CA ASN A 222 -14.91 -19.02 -3.38
C ASN A 222 -16.09 -18.09 -3.73
N SER A 223 -15.89 -16.78 -3.73
CA SER A 223 -16.96 -15.81 -3.98
C SER A 223 -17.45 -15.85 -5.43
N GLN A 224 -18.73 -15.60 -5.63
CA GLN A 224 -19.35 -15.41 -6.95
C GLN A 224 -19.77 -13.95 -7.16
N SER A 225 -19.22 -13.02 -6.38
CA SER A 225 -19.49 -11.61 -6.55
C SER A 225 -18.96 -11.10 -7.90
N ALA A 226 -19.60 -10.07 -8.44
CA ALA A 226 -19.29 -9.58 -9.79
C ALA A 226 -17.83 -9.11 -9.93
N ASP A 227 -17.27 -8.49 -8.90
CA ASP A 227 -15.86 -8.10 -8.82
C ASP A 227 -14.93 -9.31 -8.87
N VAL A 228 -15.23 -10.38 -8.14
CA VAL A 228 -14.41 -11.60 -8.13
C VAL A 228 -14.52 -12.36 -9.45
N GLU A 229 -15.71 -12.48 -10.03
CA GLU A 229 -15.86 -13.10 -11.36
C GLU A 229 -15.11 -12.31 -12.43
N GLN A 230 -15.13 -10.97 -12.35
CA GLN A 230 -14.36 -10.15 -13.27
C GLN A 230 -12.86 -10.44 -13.17
N LEU A 231 -12.31 -10.55 -11.95
CA LEU A 231 -10.90 -10.90 -11.74
C LEU A 231 -10.52 -12.29 -12.27
N ARG A 232 -11.47 -13.24 -12.37
CA ARG A 232 -11.21 -14.57 -12.95
C ARG A 232 -11.16 -14.57 -14.47
N HIS A 233 -11.78 -13.57 -15.10
CA HIS A 233 -11.89 -13.45 -16.55
C HIS A 233 -10.91 -12.44 -17.16
N ASP A 234 -10.18 -11.69 -16.31
CA ASP A 234 -9.12 -10.75 -16.65
C ASP A 234 -7.74 -11.42 -16.81
#